data_AF-A0AAV1KRD3-F1
#
_entry.id   AF-A0AAV1KRD3-F1
#
_cell.length_a   1.000
_cell.length_b   1.000
_cell.length_c   1.000
_cell.angle_alpha   90.00
_cell.angle_beta   90.00
_cell.angle_gamma   90.00
#
_symmetry.space_group_name_H-M   'P 1'
#
loop_
_entity.id
_entity.type
_entity.pdbx_description
1 polymer ?
#
loop_
_entity_poly.entity_id
_entity_poly.type
_entity_poly.pdbx_seq_one_letter_code
_entity_poly.pdbx_strand_id
1 'polypeptide(L)' 'MINKFLPLRKTHPNLDKIPFHPFFTFKDLIGFIIILILLIILTLINPYLLGDPDNFIPANLLVTPIHIQPE' A
#
# COMPACT_ATOMS: atom_id res chain seq x y z
N MET A 1 11.46 -21.95 2.86
CA MET A 1 11.79 -21.63 4.26
C MET A 1 12.28 -20.20 4.31
N ILE A 2 11.74 -19.37 5.21
CA ILE A 2 12.12 -17.96 5.36
C ILE A 2 12.74 -17.75 6.75
N ASN A 3 13.74 -16.85 6.82
CA ASN A 3 14.37 -16.45 8.07
C ASN A 3 13.32 -15.86 9.01
N LYS A 4 13.27 -16.32 10.25
CA LYS A 4 12.49 -15.67 11.30
C LYS A 4 13.10 -14.30 11.56
N PHE A 5 12.46 -13.24 11.07
CA PHE A 5 12.95 -11.87 11.22
C PHE A 5 12.66 -11.36 12.63
N LEU A 6 13.50 -11.76 13.59
CA LEU A 6 13.53 -11.15 14.92
C LEU A 6 14.69 -10.16 14.97
N PRO A 7 14.44 -8.83 15.04
CA PRO A 7 15.46 -7.81 14.83
C PRO A 7 16.58 -7.78 15.90
N LEU A 8 16.45 -8.56 16.97
CA LEU A 8 17.37 -8.56 18.11
C LEU A 8 18.29 -9.79 18.19
N ARG A 9 18.16 -10.78 17.30
CA ARG A 9 18.90 -12.05 17.42
C ARG A 9 19.93 -12.23 16.31
N LYS A 10 21.21 -12.04 16.63
CA LYS A 10 22.34 -12.48 15.78
C LYS A 10 22.61 -13.97 16.03
N THR A 11 21.84 -14.86 15.41
CA THR A 11 22.14 -16.31 15.38
C THR A 11 22.23 -16.82 13.94
N HIS A 12 22.96 -17.92 13.74
CA HIS A 12 23.26 -18.48 12.42
C HIS A 12 21.97 -18.70 11.60
N PRO A 13 21.91 -18.22 10.34
CA PRO A 13 20.67 -18.15 9.54
C PRO A 13 20.05 -19.51 9.20
N ASN A 14 20.78 -20.61 9.37
CA ASN A 14 20.28 -21.96 9.09
C ASN A 14 19.45 -22.57 10.22
N LEU A 15 19.60 -22.08 11.46
CA LEU A 15 18.89 -22.63 12.63
C LEU A 15 17.51 -22.00 12.85
N ASP A 16 17.28 -20.79 12.34
CA ASP A 16 16.06 -20.01 12.57
C ASP A 16 15.16 -19.89 11.32
N LYS A 17 15.13 -20.94 10.49
CA LYS A 17 14.28 -21.00 9.29
C LYS A 17 12.94 -21.65 9.62
N ILE A 18 11.86 -20.95 9.29
CA ILE A 18 10.49 -21.49 9.36
C ILE A 18 9.95 -21.76 7.95
N PRO A 19 9.07 -22.76 7.76
CA PRO A 19 8.39 -22.94 6.48
C PRO A 19 7.54 -21.71 6.14
N PHE A 20 7.42 -21.39 4.85
CA PHE A 20 6.66 -20.22 4.40
C PHE A 20 5.17 -20.39 4.68
N HIS A 21 4.62 -21.50 4.20
CA HIS A 21 3.28 -21.93 4.56
C HIS A 21 3.34 -22.76 5.85
N PRO A 22 2.43 -22.55 6.81
CA PRO A 22 1.30 -21.62 6.77
C PRO A 22 1.62 -20.19 7.26
N PHE A 23 2.77 -19.99 7.90
CA PHE A 23 3.04 -18.81 8.75
C PHE A 23 3.02 -17.46 8.01
N PHE A 24 3.82 -17.32 6.96
CA PHE A 24 3.88 -16.07 6.21
C PHE A 24 2.67 -15.90 5.30
N THR A 25 2.11 -16.99 4.79
CA THR A 25 0.87 -16.94 3.98
C THR A 25 -0.28 -16.30 4.76
N PHE A 26 -0.53 -16.72 6.01
CA PHE A 26 -1.57 -16.10 6.83
C PHE A 26 -1.21 -14.67 7.26
N LYS A 27 0.06 -14.42 7.58
CA LYS A 27 0.52 -13.07 7.93
C LYS A 27 0.27 -12.07 6.79
N ASP A 28 0.66 -12.45 5.58
CA ASP A 28 0.53 -11.61 4.39
C ASP A 28 -0.95 -11.44 4.02
N LEU A 29 -1.77 -12.49 4.18
CA LEU A 29 -3.22 -12.40 3.99
C LEU A 29 -3.88 -11.40 4.93
N ILE A 30 -3.52 -11.41 6.21
CA ILE A 30 -4.04 -10.43 7.19
C ILE A 30 -3.61 -9.02 6.78
N GLY A 31 -2.33 -8.83 6.40
CA GLY A 31 -1.84 -7.55 5.91
C GLY A 31 -2.59 -7.06 4.68
N PHE A 32 -2.89 -7.96 3.74
CA PHE A 32 -3.66 -7.66 2.53
C PHE A 32 -5.09 -7.22 2.86
N ILE A 33 -5.76 -7.91 3.79
CA ILE A 33 -7.12 -7.53 4.24
C ILE A 33 -7.13 -6.12 4.85
N ILE A 34 -6.12 -5.77 5.65
CA ILE A 34 -6.01 -4.43 6.26
C ILE A 34 -5.89 -3.36 5.18
N ILE A 35 -5.01 -3.54 4.19
CA ILE A 35 -4.84 -2.59 3.08
C ILE A 35 -6.12 -2.47 2.26
N LEU A 36 -6.80 -3.59 2.02
CA LEU A 36 -8.05 -3.61 1.26
C LEU A 36 -9.18 -2.86 1.98
N ILE A 37 -9.28 -3.00 3.30
CA ILE A 37 -10.25 -2.23 4.10
C ILE A 37 -9.94 -0.73 4.03
N LEU A 38 -8.66 -0.33 4.15
CA LEU A 38 -8.27 1.07 4.03
C LEU A 38 -8.64 1.65 2.66
N LEU A 39 -8.43 0.88 1.58
CA LEU A 39 -8.82 1.29 0.23
C LEU A 39 -10.34 1.43 0.08
N ILE A 40 -11.12 0.49 0.63
CA ILE A 40 -12.59 0.56 0.61
C ILE A 40 -13.08 1.81 1.35
N ILE A 41 -12.50 2.11 2.52
CA ILE A 41 -12.86 3.30 3.29
C ILE A 41 -12.57 4.58 2.48
N LEU A 42 -11.38 4.68 1.89
CA LEU A 42 -10.99 5.84 1.08
C LEU A 42 -11.97 6.06 -0.08
N THR A 43 -12.25 5.00 -0.85
CA THR A 43 -13.08 5.07 -2.06
C THR A 43 -14.56 5.30 -1.77
N LEU A 44 -15.10 4.77 -0.67
CA LEU A 44 -16.53 4.91 -0.36
C LEU A 44 -16.86 6.20 0.40
N ILE A 45 -15.97 6.68 1.27
CA ILE A 45 -16.26 7.86 2.11
C ILE A 45 -15.85 9.16 1.40
N ASN A 46 -14.65 9.21 0.82
CA ASN A 46 -14.17 10.42 0.15
C ASN A 46 -13.28 10.06 -1.06
N PRO A 47 -13.91 9.68 -2.19
CA PRO A 47 -13.20 9.19 -3.37
C PRO A 47 -12.23 10.20 -3.98
N TYR A 48 -12.43 11.49 -3.72
CA TYR A 48 -11.63 12.57 -4.29
C TYR A 48 -10.67 13.21 -3.28
N LEU A 49 -10.48 12.62 -2.10
CA LEU A 49 -9.60 13.16 -1.06
C LEU A 49 -8.15 13.35 -1.54
N LEU A 50 -7.69 12.50 -2.46
CA LEU A 50 -6.34 12.53 -3.02
C LEU A 50 -6.30 13.05 -4.46
N GLY A 51 -7.43 13.51 -5.01
CA GLY A 51 -7.52 13.97 -6.39
C GLY A 51 -7.42 15.49 -6.52
N ASP A 52 -6.88 15.96 -7.64
CA ASP A 52 -6.89 17.39 -7.98
C ASP A 52 -8.28 17.81 -8.53
N PRO A 53 -8.94 18.84 -7.97
CA PRO A 53 -10.23 19.31 -8.48
C PRO A 53 -10.18 19.83 -9.93
N ASP A 54 -9.02 20.29 -10.41
CA ASP A 54 -8.88 20.79 -11.79
C ASP A 54 -9.05 19.64 -12.82
N ASN A 55 -8.87 18.37 -12.43
CA ASN A 55 -9.10 17.20 -13.30
C ASN A 55 -10.57 16.98 -13.67
N PHE A 56 -11.51 17.68 -13.01
CA PHE A 56 -12.93 17.68 -13.43
C PHE A 56 -13.23 18.68 -14.56
N ILE A 57 -12.29 19.56 -14.90
CA ILE A 57 -12.42 20.50 -16.01
C ILE A 57 -11.85 19.83 -17.27
N PRO A 58 -12.58 19.80 -18.40
CA PRO A 58 -12.06 19.25 -19.65
C PRO A 58 -10.77 19.94 -20.07
N ALA A 59 -9.80 19.15 -20.56
CA ALA A 59 -8.52 19.68 -21.00
C ALA A 59 -8.68 20.70 -22.15
N ASN A 60 -7.97 21.82 -22.05
CA ASN A 60 -7.88 22.84 -23.09
C ASN A 60 -6.42 23.09 -23.44
N LEU A 61 -6.02 22.79 -24.68
CA LEU A 61 -4.64 22.95 -25.16
C LEU A 61 -4.15 24.40 -25.16
N LEU A 62 -5.06 25.37 -25.13
CA LEU A 62 -4.74 26.79 -25.13
C LEU A 62 -4.68 27.41 -23.72
N VAL A 63 -5.04 26.64 -22.68
CA VAL A 63 -5.13 27.14 -21.30
C VAL A 63 -4.50 26.15 -20.34
N THR A 64 -3.47 26.60 -19.62
CA THR A 64 -2.90 25.87 -18.50
C THR A 64 -3.55 26.33 -17.18
N PRO A 65 -3.91 25.42 -16.26
CA PRO A 65 -4.35 25.79 -14.92
C PRO A 65 -3.33 26.63 -14.17
N ILE A 66 -3.81 27.52 -13.31
CA ILE A 66 -2.98 28.51 -12.60
C ILE A 66 -2.11 27.83 -11.52
N HIS A 67 -2.61 26.77 -10.87
CA HIS A 67 -1.96 26.09 -9.75
C HIS A 67 -1.55 24.65 -10.08
N ILE A 68 -0.95 24.42 -11.25
CA ILE A 68 -0.59 23.07 -11.72
C ILE A 68 0.46 22.39 -10.82
N GLN A 69 0.20 21.14 -10.44
CA GLN A 69 1.10 20.30 -9.63
C GLN A 69 0.98 18.81 -10.07
N PRO A 70 2.03 17.99 -9.84
CA PRO A 70 1.89 16.54 -9.95
C PRO A 70 1.02 15.97 -8.81
N GLU A 71 0.47 14.77 -9.02
CA GLU A 71 -0.18 13.96 -7.97
C GLU A 71 0.79 13.54 -6.85
#